data_AF-A0A7G7MJ94-F1
#
_entry.id   AF-A0A7G7MJ94-F1
#
_cell.length_a   1.000
_cell.length_b   1.000
_cell.length_c   1.000
_cell.angle_alpha   90.00
_cell.angle_beta   90.00
_cell.angle_gamma   90.00
#
_symmetry.space_group_name_H-M   'P 1'
#
loop_
_entity.id
_entity.type
_entity.pdbx_description
1 polymer ?
#
loop_
_entity_poly.entity_id
_entity_poly.type
_entity_poly.pdbx_seq_one_letter_code
_entity_poly.pdbx_strand_id
1 'polypeptide(L)'
;MRRDHGAERDAAFARAAGADPGWAAHQDATTRVLPVVALADVQAGPPVIAADSPGAALRLVHDVFRRELALIRAELTTSGSVLGAQLRVTCLTLCAGLRNHHGGEDAAMFPFLDRTRPDLAPVLGRLRHEHARIAVLVARLQEVLAAGGDGVADEVDRLTADLERHLAYEEEQLIPVLDAG
;
A
#
# COMPACT_ATOMS: atom_id res chain seq x y z
N MET A 1 1.74 9.64 18.99
CA MET A 1 0.37 9.08 19.04
C MET A 1 -0.44 9.87 20.05
N ARG A 2 -1.40 10.68 19.59
CA ARG A 2 -2.26 11.48 20.46
C ARG A 2 -3.57 10.72 20.63
N ARG A 3 -4.05 10.57 21.88
CA ARG A 3 -5.40 10.09 22.13
C ARG A 3 -6.34 11.27 21.98
N ASP A 4 -7.40 11.12 21.21
CA ASP A 4 -8.43 12.14 21.16
C ASP A 4 -9.30 12.02 22.42
N HIS A 5 -9.75 13.16 22.96
CA HIS A 5 -10.44 13.21 24.25
C HIS A 5 -11.79 13.93 24.14
N GLY A 6 -12.75 13.50 24.95
CA GLY A 6 -14.07 14.15 25.06
C GLY A 6 -14.83 14.22 23.73
N ALA A 7 -15.39 15.40 23.41
CA ALA A 7 -16.29 15.58 22.27
C ALA A 7 -15.66 15.29 20.90
N GLU A 8 -14.35 15.56 20.71
CA GLU A 8 -13.65 15.29 19.45
C GLU A 8 -13.56 13.77 19.19
N ARG A 9 -13.22 13.03 20.25
CA ARG A 9 -13.25 11.57 20.24
C ARG A 9 -14.64 11.07 19.89
N ASP A 10 -15.67 11.56 20.59
CA ASP A 10 -17.04 11.04 20.46
C ASP A 10 -17.57 11.29 19.06
N ALA A 11 -17.27 12.45 18.46
CA ALA A 11 -17.59 12.74 17.07
C ALA A 11 -16.86 11.80 16.09
N ALA A 12 -15.58 11.51 16.33
CA ALA A 12 -14.83 10.57 15.49
C ALA A 12 -15.35 9.13 15.60
N PHE A 13 -15.66 8.69 16.82
CA PHE A 13 -16.24 7.37 17.08
C PHE A 13 -17.65 7.24 16.46
N ALA A 14 -18.49 8.27 16.58
CA ALA A 14 -19.82 8.29 15.97
C ALA A 14 -19.77 8.20 14.44
N ARG A 15 -18.80 8.86 13.79
CA ARG A 15 -18.57 8.69 12.35
C ARG A 15 -18.18 7.27 11.99
N ALA A 16 -17.25 6.66 12.75
CA ALA A 16 -16.83 5.28 12.53
C ALA A 16 -17.99 4.28 12.72
N ALA A 17 -18.79 4.45 13.79
CA ALA A 17 -19.98 3.65 14.06
C ALA A 17 -21.10 3.83 13.03
N GLY A 18 -21.23 5.03 12.45
CA GLY A 18 -22.15 5.28 11.34
C GLY A 18 -21.72 4.63 10.03
N ALA A 19 -20.41 4.41 9.83
CA ALA A 19 -19.87 3.73 8.65
C ALA A 19 -19.87 2.19 8.81
N ASP A 20 -19.65 1.69 10.02
CA ASP A 20 -19.66 0.27 10.34
C ASP A 20 -20.30 0.03 11.73
N PRO A 21 -21.50 -0.59 11.78
CA PRO A 21 -22.20 -0.89 13.02
C PRO A 21 -21.39 -1.75 14.01
N GLY A 22 -20.39 -2.49 13.53
CA GLY A 22 -19.48 -3.29 14.35
C GLY A 22 -18.76 -2.49 15.43
N TRP A 23 -18.49 -1.20 15.20
CA TRP A 23 -17.88 -0.33 16.20
C TRP A 23 -18.82 -0.04 17.38
N ALA A 24 -20.10 0.23 17.10
CA ALA A 24 -21.10 0.44 18.15
C ALA A 24 -21.28 -0.84 18.98
N ALA A 25 -21.43 -1.99 18.31
CA ALA A 25 -21.52 -3.28 18.99
C ALA A 25 -20.30 -3.57 19.89
N HIS A 26 -19.10 -3.18 19.46
CA HIS A 26 -17.89 -3.30 20.27
C HIS A 26 -17.89 -2.41 21.51
N GLN A 27 -18.41 -1.18 21.41
CA GLN A 27 -18.55 -0.29 22.57
C GLN A 27 -19.62 -0.80 23.55
N ASP A 28 -20.74 -1.32 23.05
CA ASP A 28 -21.82 -1.86 23.87
C ASP A 28 -21.38 -3.10 24.66
N ALA A 29 -20.43 -3.87 24.11
CA ALA A 29 -19.85 -5.04 24.76
C ALA A 29 -18.88 -4.71 25.93
N THR A 30 -18.63 -3.44 26.24
CA THR A 30 -17.67 -3.04 27.27
C THR A 30 -18.09 -1.79 28.04
N THR A 31 -17.81 -1.78 29.35
CA THR A 31 -18.04 -0.59 30.20
C THR A 31 -16.95 0.47 30.05
N ARG A 32 -15.75 0.09 29.58
CA ARG A 32 -14.69 1.06 29.28
C ARG A 32 -15.03 1.79 27.99
N VAL A 33 -14.84 3.11 27.98
CA VAL A 33 -15.03 3.88 26.75
C VAL A 33 -13.84 3.63 25.82
N LEU A 34 -14.08 3.09 24.62
CA LEU A 34 -13.03 2.70 23.69
C LEU A 34 -12.25 3.95 23.24
N PRO A 35 -10.91 3.96 23.32
CA PRO A 35 -10.13 5.12 22.90
C PRO A 35 -10.18 5.27 21.37
N VAL A 36 -10.29 6.51 20.89
CA VAL A 36 -9.94 6.85 19.50
C VAL A 36 -8.54 7.46 19.52
N VAL A 37 -7.72 7.01 18.58
CA VAL A 37 -6.34 7.43 18.46
C VAL A 37 -6.21 8.16 17.13
N ALA A 38 -5.86 9.44 17.20
CA ALA A 38 -5.38 10.15 16.04
C ALA A 38 -3.99 9.63 15.69
N LEU A 39 -3.90 8.94 14.55
CA LEU A 39 -2.63 8.73 13.88
C LEU A 39 -2.23 10.08 13.28
N ALA A 40 -1.24 10.72 13.90
CA ALA A 40 -0.55 11.82 13.25
C ALA A 40 0.23 11.20 12.08
N ASP A 41 0.01 11.74 10.88
CA ASP A 41 0.92 11.50 9.77
C ASP A 41 2.27 12.07 10.19
N VAL A 42 3.11 11.20 10.75
CA VAL A 42 4.51 11.53 10.88
C VAL A 42 4.97 11.41 9.46
N GLN A 43 5.27 12.53 8.82
CA GLN A 43 6.10 12.56 7.63
C GLN A 43 7.44 11.97 8.05
N ALA A 44 7.48 10.65 8.17
CA ALA A 44 8.70 9.90 8.17
C ALA A 44 9.29 10.31 6.83
N GLY A 45 10.40 11.04 6.89
CA GLY A 45 11.33 11.00 5.77
C GLY A 45 11.48 9.53 5.34
N PRO A 46 11.69 9.26 4.05
CA PRO A 46 11.68 7.89 3.53
C PRO A 46 12.41 6.99 4.53
N PRO A 47 11.79 5.87 4.96
CA PRO A 47 12.38 5.01 5.98
C PRO A 47 13.85 4.84 5.64
N VAL A 48 14.75 4.95 6.62
CA VAL A 48 16.18 4.74 6.36
C VAL A 48 16.31 3.30 5.93
N ILE A 49 16.30 3.07 4.61
CA ILE A 49 16.44 1.76 4.03
C ILE A 49 17.91 1.45 4.20
N ALA A 50 18.21 0.53 5.13
CA ALA A 50 19.55 0.02 5.31
C ALA A 50 19.90 -0.84 4.09
N ALA A 51 20.37 -0.19 3.03
CA ALA A 51 20.78 -0.79 1.77
C ALA A 51 22.11 -0.22 1.33
N ASP A 52 22.93 -1.07 0.72
CA ASP A 52 24.31 -0.75 0.33
C ASP A 52 24.39 0.12 -0.93
N SER A 53 23.29 0.25 -1.67
CA SER A 53 23.17 1.06 -2.89
C SER A 53 21.72 1.49 -3.15
N PRO A 54 21.48 2.49 -4.03
CA PRO A 54 20.12 2.85 -4.44
C PRO A 54 19.37 1.70 -5.11
N GLY A 55 20.03 0.87 -5.94
CA GLY A 55 19.41 -0.31 -6.54
C GLY A 55 19.08 -1.40 -5.52
N ALA A 56 19.91 -1.58 -4.48
CA ALA A 56 19.61 -2.46 -3.36
C ALA A 56 18.42 -1.95 -2.53
N ALA A 57 18.31 -0.63 -2.34
CA ALA A 57 17.18 -0.03 -1.65
C ALA A 57 15.86 -0.26 -2.41
N LEU A 58 15.88 -0.09 -3.74
CA LEU A 58 14.74 -0.36 -4.60
C LEU A 58 14.27 -1.82 -4.46
N ARG A 59 15.19 -2.77 -4.64
CA ARG A 59 14.89 -4.21 -4.51
C ARG A 59 14.30 -4.57 -3.14
N LEU A 60 14.84 -3.99 -2.06
CA LEU A 60 14.34 -4.26 -0.70
C LEU A 60 12.87 -3.87 -0.56
N VAL A 61 12.49 -2.70 -1.09
CA VAL A 61 11.08 -2.26 -1.11
C VAL A 61 10.22 -3.22 -1.94
N HIS A 62 10.71 -3.66 -3.09
CA HIS A 62 10.00 -4.60 -3.96
C HIS A 62 9.77 -5.96 -3.29
N ASP A 63 10.78 -6.48 -2.59
CA ASP A 63 10.68 -7.72 -1.84
C ASP A 63 9.69 -7.64 -0.69
N VAL A 64 9.54 -6.46 -0.08
CA VAL A 64 8.45 -6.19 0.88
C VAL A 64 7.09 -6.36 0.21
N PHE A 65 6.86 -5.76 -0.96
CA PHE A 65 5.58 -5.90 -1.65
C PHE A 65 5.28 -7.35 -2.06
N ARG A 66 6.28 -8.08 -2.57
CA ARG A 66 6.14 -9.50 -2.92
C ARG A 66 5.73 -10.33 -1.70
N ARG A 67 6.39 -10.11 -0.56
CA ARG A 67 6.08 -10.81 0.70
C ARG A 67 4.66 -10.50 1.18
N GLU A 68 4.29 -9.22 1.24
CA GLU A 68 2.97 -8.82 1.74
C GLU A 68 1.84 -9.38 0.87
N LEU A 69 2.00 -9.36 -0.47
CA LEU A 69 1.04 -10.00 -1.38
C LEU A 69 0.94 -11.51 -1.15
N ALA A 70 2.07 -12.20 -0.97
CA ALA A 70 2.07 -13.62 -0.68
C ALA A 70 1.34 -13.96 0.63
N LEU A 71 1.51 -13.14 1.67
CA LEU A 71 0.81 -13.29 2.95
C LEU A 71 -0.69 -13.05 2.80
N ILE A 72 -1.09 -11.98 2.11
CA ILE A 72 -2.50 -11.67 1.83
C ILE A 72 -3.17 -12.83 1.08
N ARG A 73 -2.53 -13.36 0.03
CA ARG A 73 -3.06 -14.49 -0.74
C ARG A 73 -3.20 -15.75 0.12
N ALA A 74 -2.19 -16.07 0.94
CA ALA A 74 -2.25 -17.20 1.85
C ALA A 74 -3.40 -17.07 2.88
N GLU A 75 -3.58 -15.88 3.46
CA GLU A 75 -4.65 -15.63 4.42
C GLU A 75 -6.04 -15.70 3.77
N LEU A 76 -6.19 -15.20 2.53
CA LEU A 76 -7.43 -15.31 1.76
C LEU A 76 -7.82 -16.77 1.48
N THR A 77 -6.85 -17.64 1.16
CA THR A 77 -7.14 -19.07 0.98
C THR A 77 -7.57 -19.77 2.26
N THR A 78 -7.12 -19.30 3.42
CA THR A 78 -7.38 -19.92 4.73
C THR A 78 -8.68 -19.41 5.37
N SER A 79 -9.02 -18.14 5.15
CA SER A 79 -10.11 -17.45 5.87
C SER A 79 -11.49 -17.59 5.23
N GLY A 80 -11.59 -18.10 4.00
CA GLY A 80 -12.87 -18.26 3.30
C GLY A 80 -13.54 -16.92 2.97
N SER A 81 -14.87 -16.85 3.07
CA SER A 81 -15.68 -15.72 2.56
C SER A 81 -15.73 -14.49 3.48
N VAL A 82 -15.13 -14.51 4.66
CA VAL A 82 -15.16 -13.38 5.61
C VAL A 82 -13.78 -12.76 5.73
N LEU A 83 -13.68 -11.50 5.31
CA LEU A 83 -12.43 -10.75 5.45
C LEU A 83 -12.23 -10.28 6.89
N GLY A 84 -11.26 -10.88 7.58
CA GLY A 84 -10.84 -10.46 8.91
C GLY A 84 -10.35 -9.01 8.93
N ALA A 85 -10.54 -8.31 10.05
CA ALA A 85 -10.11 -6.92 10.21
C ALA A 85 -8.60 -6.75 9.97
N GLN A 86 -7.79 -7.73 10.40
CA GLN A 86 -6.34 -7.72 10.21
C GLN A 86 -5.95 -7.80 8.73
N LEU A 87 -6.58 -8.68 7.95
CA LEU A 87 -6.34 -8.78 6.52
C LEU A 87 -6.74 -7.49 5.78
N ARG A 88 -7.88 -6.88 6.15
CA ARG A 88 -8.29 -5.59 5.58
C ARG A 88 -7.26 -4.49 5.85
N VAL A 89 -6.75 -4.40 7.08
CA VAL A 89 -5.67 -3.45 7.42
C VAL A 89 -4.43 -3.72 6.58
N THR A 90 -4.02 -4.99 6.46
CA THR A 90 -2.84 -5.39 5.68
C THR A 90 -2.98 -5.00 4.21
N CYS A 91 -4.13 -5.27 3.58
CA CYS A 91 -4.39 -4.85 2.20
C CYS A 91 -4.35 -3.31 2.05
N LEU A 92 -4.95 -2.56 2.98
CA LEU A 92 -4.95 -1.10 2.91
C LEU A 92 -3.55 -0.50 3.10
N THR A 93 -2.74 -1.10 3.98
CA THR A 93 -1.33 -0.72 4.16
C THR A 93 -0.51 -0.98 2.90
N LEU A 94 -0.68 -2.15 2.26
CA LEU A 94 -0.05 -2.45 0.96
C LEU A 94 -0.44 -1.40 -0.09
N CYS A 95 -1.74 -1.12 -0.24
CA CYS A 95 -2.27 -0.15 -1.20
C CYS A 95 -1.67 1.26 -1.01
N ALA A 96 -1.52 1.70 0.25
CA ALA A 96 -0.88 2.97 0.56
C ALA A 96 0.62 2.95 0.25
N GLY A 97 1.32 1.86 0.59
CA GLY A 97 2.74 1.66 0.31
C GLY A 97 3.05 1.75 -1.18
N LEU A 98 2.28 1.05 -2.03
CA LEU A 98 2.45 1.08 -3.49
C LEU A 98 2.24 2.48 -4.06
N ARG A 99 1.20 3.18 -3.61
CA ARG A 99 0.93 4.56 -4.05
C ARG A 99 2.09 5.49 -3.73
N ASN A 100 2.64 5.39 -2.53
CA ASN A 100 3.73 6.25 -2.07
C ASN A 100 5.04 5.94 -2.81
N HIS A 101 5.34 4.65 -3.01
CA HIS A 101 6.52 4.19 -3.73
C HIS A 101 6.51 4.65 -5.19
N HIS A 102 5.50 4.28 -5.98
CA HIS A 102 5.40 4.70 -7.38
C HIS A 102 5.30 6.22 -7.51
N GLY A 103 4.58 6.88 -6.60
CA GLY A 103 4.50 8.33 -6.57
C GLY A 103 5.86 9.00 -6.31
N GLY A 104 6.70 8.41 -5.47
CA GLY A 104 8.07 8.88 -5.24
C GLY A 104 8.96 8.72 -6.47
N GLU A 105 8.82 7.62 -7.18
CA GLU A 105 9.57 7.36 -8.41
C GLU A 105 9.17 8.32 -9.54
N ASP A 106 7.85 8.46 -9.76
CA ASP A 106 7.29 9.36 -10.77
C ASP A 106 7.64 10.83 -10.49
N ALA A 107 7.67 11.24 -9.23
CA ALA A 107 7.93 12.62 -8.84
C ALA A 107 9.42 12.99 -8.77
N ALA A 108 10.31 12.02 -8.50
CA ALA A 108 11.72 12.30 -8.23
C ALA A 108 12.70 11.44 -9.05
N MET A 109 12.61 10.11 -8.94
CA MET A 109 13.58 9.20 -9.56
C MET A 109 13.54 9.26 -11.09
N PHE A 110 12.36 9.09 -11.69
CA PHE A 110 12.23 9.06 -13.14
C PHE A 110 12.57 10.43 -13.78
N PRO A 111 12.14 11.59 -13.24
CA PRO A 111 12.59 12.88 -13.76
C PRO A 111 14.10 13.10 -13.65
N PHE A 112 14.75 12.55 -12.61
CA PHE A 112 16.21 12.59 -12.51
C PHE A 112 16.86 11.76 -13.63
N LEU A 113 16.39 10.52 -13.83
CA LEU A 113 16.90 9.64 -14.88
C LEU A 113 16.64 10.17 -16.29
N ASP A 114 15.49 10.80 -16.56
CA ASP A 114 15.23 11.45 -17.86
C ASP A 114 16.29 12.51 -18.19
N ARG A 115 16.78 13.25 -17.18
CA ARG A 115 17.79 14.30 -17.37
C ARG A 115 19.20 13.73 -17.55
N THR A 116 19.55 12.68 -16.81
CA THR A 116 20.92 12.16 -16.75
C THR A 116 21.16 11.00 -17.71
N ARG A 117 20.11 10.28 -18.10
CA ARG A 117 20.13 9.08 -18.94
C ARG A 117 19.00 9.10 -19.99
N PRO A 118 19.07 9.99 -21.01
CA PRO A 118 18.05 10.07 -22.06
C PRO A 118 17.86 8.75 -22.84
N ASP A 119 18.87 7.86 -22.81
CA ASP A 119 18.80 6.50 -23.35
C ASP A 119 17.69 5.64 -22.72
N LEU A 120 17.26 5.96 -21.48
CA LEU A 120 16.21 5.24 -20.76
C LEU A 120 14.78 5.71 -21.06
N ALA A 121 14.58 6.74 -21.89
CA ALA A 121 13.25 7.26 -22.22
C ALA A 121 12.18 6.18 -22.53
N PRO A 122 12.44 5.14 -23.36
CA PRO A 122 11.45 4.09 -23.61
C PRO A 122 11.16 3.22 -22.37
N VAL A 123 12.17 2.96 -21.53
CA VAL A 123 12.01 2.20 -20.28
C VAL A 123 11.13 2.98 -19.30
N LEU A 124 11.46 4.23 -19.04
CA LEU A 124 10.71 5.09 -18.11
C LEU A 124 9.30 5.37 -18.60
N GLY A 125 9.11 5.51 -19.93
CA GLY A 125 7.79 5.64 -20.53
C GLY A 125 6.91 4.41 -20.27
N ARG A 126 7.48 3.21 -20.37
CA ARG A 126 6.78 1.96 -20.03
C ARG A 126 6.44 1.87 -18.55
N LEU A 127 7.39 2.16 -17.66
CA LEU A 127 7.18 2.08 -16.21
C LEU A 127 6.06 3.00 -15.75
N ARG A 128 6.02 4.25 -16.23
CA ARG A 128 4.91 5.18 -15.94
C ARG A 128 3.54 4.66 -16.40
N HIS A 129 3.49 4.00 -17.55
CA HIS A 129 2.26 3.38 -18.03
C HIS A 129 1.82 2.23 -17.11
N GLU A 130 2.77 1.40 -16.66
CA GLU A 130 2.52 0.33 -15.69
C GLU A 130 2.08 0.88 -14.33
N HIS A 131 2.67 1.97 -13.82
CA HIS A 131 2.24 2.67 -12.61
C HIS A 131 0.78 3.11 -12.69
N ALA A 132 0.38 3.74 -13.80
CA ALA A 132 -1.01 4.16 -14.00
C ALA A 132 -1.98 2.96 -14.00
N ARG A 133 -1.60 1.84 -14.60
CA ARG A 133 -2.41 0.61 -14.57
C ARG A 133 -2.51 0.02 -13.16
N ILE A 134 -1.41 -0.06 -12.43
CA ILE A 134 -1.39 -0.57 -11.05
C ILE A 134 -2.22 0.34 -10.14
N ALA A 135 -2.17 1.67 -10.32
CA ALA A 135 -2.99 2.61 -9.56
C ALA A 135 -4.50 2.33 -9.71
N VAL A 136 -4.94 1.96 -10.92
CA VAL A 136 -6.34 1.56 -11.17
C VAL A 136 -6.69 0.26 -10.43
N LEU A 137 -5.80 -0.74 -10.45
CA LEU A 137 -6.01 -2.00 -9.73
C LEU A 137 -6.07 -1.79 -8.22
N VAL A 138 -5.18 -0.94 -7.68
CA VAL A 138 -5.17 -0.55 -6.27
C VAL A 138 -6.48 0.14 -5.88
N ALA A 139 -6.96 1.09 -6.69
CA ALA A 139 -8.24 1.78 -6.43
C ALA A 139 -9.42 0.80 -6.41
N ARG A 140 -9.49 -0.11 -7.39
CA ARG A 140 -10.53 -1.13 -7.47
C ARG A 140 -10.50 -2.10 -6.27
N LEU A 141 -9.31 -2.52 -5.84
CA LEU A 141 -9.16 -3.34 -4.64
C LEU A 141 -9.68 -2.60 -3.40
N GLN A 142 -9.39 -1.30 -3.27
CA GLN A 142 -9.91 -0.49 -2.16
C GLN A 142 -11.45 -0.37 -2.18
N GLU A 143 -12.06 -0.23 -3.35
CA GLU A 143 -13.53 -0.21 -3.51
C GLU A 143 -14.15 -1.54 -3.07
N VAL A 144 -13.58 -2.68 -3.50
CA VAL A 144 -14.03 -4.01 -3.09
C VAL A 144 -13.91 -4.21 -1.58
N LEU A 145 -12.80 -3.78 -0.98
CA LEU A 145 -12.60 -3.84 0.48
C LEU A 145 -13.63 -3.02 1.26
N ALA A 146 -14.03 -1.86 0.71
CA ALA A 146 -15.05 -0.99 1.29
C ALA A 146 -16.48 -1.56 1.12
N ALA A 147 -16.73 -2.30 0.04
CA ALA A 147 -18.01 -2.94 -0.25
C ALA A 147 -18.24 -4.27 0.49
N GLY A 148 -17.39 -4.62 1.46
CA GLY A 148 -17.53 -5.83 2.27
C GLY A 148 -16.57 -6.96 1.91
N GLY A 149 -15.78 -6.82 0.85
CA GLY A 149 -14.71 -7.75 0.49
C GLY A 149 -15.10 -8.91 -0.43
N ASP A 150 -16.31 -8.91 -1.00
CA ASP A 150 -16.68 -9.89 -2.02
C ASP A 150 -15.84 -9.69 -3.29
N GLY A 151 -15.23 -10.76 -3.80
CA GLY A 151 -14.30 -10.70 -4.94
C GLY A 151 -12.90 -10.17 -4.62
N VAL A 152 -12.55 -9.95 -3.34
CA VAL A 152 -11.22 -9.45 -2.95
C VAL A 152 -10.08 -10.35 -3.44
N ALA A 153 -10.29 -11.68 -3.46
CA ALA A 153 -9.29 -12.64 -3.93
C ALA A 153 -8.93 -12.41 -5.41
N ASP A 154 -9.93 -12.22 -6.26
CA ASP A 154 -9.73 -11.98 -7.69
C ASP A 154 -8.97 -10.66 -7.93
N GLU A 155 -9.29 -9.60 -7.18
CA GLU A 155 -8.59 -8.32 -7.32
C GLU A 155 -7.15 -8.40 -6.80
N VAL A 156 -6.89 -9.13 -5.71
CA VAL A 156 -5.54 -9.39 -5.22
C VAL A 156 -4.73 -10.20 -6.23
N ASP A 157 -5.30 -11.22 -6.84
CA ASP A 157 -4.60 -12.03 -7.86
C ASP A 157 -4.25 -11.19 -9.10
N ARG A 158 -5.18 -10.33 -9.56
CA ARG A 158 -4.91 -9.40 -10.68
C ARG A 158 -3.80 -8.40 -10.35
N LEU A 159 -3.88 -7.78 -9.17
CA LEU A 159 -2.85 -6.85 -8.70
C LEU A 159 -1.49 -7.54 -8.59
N THR A 160 -1.46 -8.76 -8.02
CA THR A 160 -0.23 -9.54 -7.87
C THR A 160 0.43 -9.82 -9.20
N ALA A 161 -0.34 -10.31 -10.17
CA ALA A 161 0.20 -10.66 -11.47
C ALA A 161 0.81 -9.45 -12.20
N ASP A 162 0.11 -8.30 -12.18
CA ASP A 162 0.61 -7.08 -12.82
C ASP A 162 1.81 -6.49 -12.09
N LEU A 163 1.75 -6.44 -10.75
CA LEU A 163 2.84 -5.88 -9.94
C LEU A 163 4.11 -6.72 -10.05
N GLU A 164 4.05 -8.05 -9.96
CA GLU A 164 5.26 -8.88 -10.05
C GLU A 164 5.99 -8.70 -11.38
N ARG A 165 5.26 -8.61 -12.50
CA ARG A 165 5.85 -8.34 -13.82
C ARG A 165 6.47 -6.96 -13.91
N HIS A 166 5.80 -5.96 -13.33
CA HIS A 166 6.29 -4.60 -13.27
C HIS A 166 7.59 -4.51 -12.46
N LEU A 167 7.59 -5.00 -11.22
CA LEU A 167 8.76 -4.97 -10.34
C LEU A 167 9.95 -5.72 -10.95
N ALA A 168 9.71 -6.88 -11.58
CA ALA A 168 10.77 -7.63 -12.25
C ALA A 168 11.40 -6.85 -13.41
N TYR A 169 10.58 -6.19 -14.23
CA TYR A 169 11.07 -5.38 -15.35
C TYR A 169 11.81 -4.13 -14.86
N GLU A 170 11.29 -3.44 -13.84
CA GLU A 170 11.98 -2.28 -13.28
C GLU A 170 13.34 -2.65 -12.70
N GLU A 171 13.41 -3.73 -11.93
CA GLU A 171 14.68 -4.18 -11.36
C GLU A 171 15.69 -4.54 -12.43
N GLU A 172 15.26 -5.26 -13.48
CA GLU A 172 16.11 -5.64 -14.61
C GLU A 172 16.71 -4.41 -15.30
N GLN A 173 15.91 -3.35 -15.49
CA GLN A 173 16.33 -2.19 -16.28
C GLN A 173 17.05 -1.12 -15.44
N LEU A 174 16.59 -0.87 -14.21
CA LEU A 174 17.02 0.31 -13.45
C LEU A 174 18.10 0.00 -12.41
N ILE A 175 18.13 -1.19 -11.81
CA ILE A 175 19.16 -1.50 -10.80
C ILE A 175 20.59 -1.35 -11.36
N PRO A 176 20.93 -1.91 -12.53
CA PRO A 176 22.28 -1.75 -13.07
C PRO A 176 22.66 -0.29 -13.31
N VAL A 177 21.68 0.58 -13.60
CA VAL A 177 21.90 2.01 -13.80
C VAL A 177 22.09 2.73 -12.47
N LEU A 178 21.25 2.40 -11.48
CA LEU A 178 21.28 3.00 -10.15
C LEU A 178 22.54 2.64 -9.36
N ASP A 179 23.07 1.44 -9.56
CA ASP A 179 24.28 0.95 -8.89
C ASP A 179 25.59 1.37 -9.61
N ALA A 180 25.49 1.80 -10.87
CA ALA A 180 26.63 2.30 -11.63
C ALA A 180 26.92 3.80 -11.40
N GLY A 181 26.06 4.48 -10.63
CA GLY A 181 26.13 5.92 -10.32
C GLY A 181 26.93 6.27 -9.08
#